data_AF-A0A2V6GC68-F1
#
_entry.id   AF-A0A2V6GC68-F1
#
_cell.length_a   1.000
_cell.length_b   1.000
_cell.length_c   1.000
_cell.angle_alpha   90.00
_cell.angle_beta   90.00
_cell.angle_gamma   90.00
#
_symmetry.space_group_name_H-M   'P 1'
#
loop_
_entity.id
_entity.type
_entity.pdbx_description
1 polymer ?
#
loop_
_entity_poly.entity_id
_entity_poly.type
_entity_poly.pdbx_seq_one_letter_code
_entity_poly.pdbx_strand_id
1 'polypeptide(L)'
;THKPNHHDEDALEELVLSAGATEVPIETRFIRGATGLAASDFVRSVEADLLVVPLPKNRETVQQLPSNIAWVSDVIPCNLWVVR
;
A
#
# COMPACT_ATOMS: atom_id res chain seq x y z
N THR A 1 5.69 -7.64 20.00
CA THR A 1 4.56 -6.95 19.35
C THR A 1 4.93 -5.49 19.19
N HIS A 2 5.32 -5.04 17.99
CA HIS A 2 5.69 -3.63 17.76
C HIS A 2 4.39 -2.81 17.65
N LYS A 3 4.14 -1.90 18.59
CA LYS A 3 3.16 -0.82 18.35
C LYS A 3 3.79 0.13 17.31
N PRO A 4 3.09 0.62 16.27
CA PRO A 4 3.56 1.78 15.56
C PRO A 4 3.68 2.85 16.64
N ASN A 5 4.82 3.52 16.65
CA ASN A 5 4.95 4.68 17.51
C ASN A 5 4.03 5.74 16.90
N HIS A 6 3.44 6.61 17.73
CA HIS A 6 2.57 7.69 17.27
C HIS A 6 3.17 8.47 16.07
N HIS A 7 4.50 8.57 16.06
CA HIS A 7 5.31 9.11 14.98
C HIS A 7 5.07 8.50 13.59
N ASP A 8 4.86 7.18 13.49
CA ASP A 8 4.61 6.52 12.20
C ASP A 8 3.23 6.89 11.66
N GLU A 9 2.25 7.07 12.56
CA GLU A 9 0.89 7.49 12.23
C GLU A 9 0.86 8.95 11.73
N ASP A 10 1.54 9.83 12.47
CA ASP A 10 1.69 11.24 12.12
C ASP A 10 2.38 11.41 10.76
N ALA A 11 3.41 10.60 10.47
CA ALA A 11 4.15 10.67 9.21
C ALA A 11 3.30 10.25 7.99
N LEU A 12 2.39 9.29 8.15
CA LEU A 12 1.49 8.89 7.06
C LEU A 12 0.45 9.98 6.79
N GLU A 13 -0.11 10.57 7.84
CA GLU A 13 -1.06 11.68 7.70
C GLU A 13 -0.39 12.89 7.05
N GLU A 14 0.81 13.26 7.49
CA GLU A 14 1.60 14.34 6.88
C GLU A 14 1.87 14.06 5.40
N LEU A 15 2.21 12.81 5.04
CA LEU A 15 2.43 12.42 3.64
C LEU A 15 1.16 12.65 2.80
N VAL A 16 -0.01 12.23 3.29
CA VAL A 16 -1.27 12.45 2.56
C VAL A 16 -1.62 13.93 2.46
N LEU A 17 -1.45 14.70 3.53
CA LEU A 17 -1.68 16.14 3.52
C LEU A 17 -0.73 16.88 2.56
N SER A 18 0.52 16.39 2.42
CA SER A 18 1.51 16.96 1.50
C SER A 18 1.15 16.78 0.02
N ALA A 19 0.27 15.85 -0.32
CA ALA A 19 -0.20 15.65 -1.69
C ALA A 19 -1.05 16.85 -2.22
N GLY A 20 -1.45 17.77 -1.32
CA GLY A 20 -2.17 18.99 -1.67
C GLY A 20 -3.69 18.81 -1.68
N ALA A 21 -4.40 19.85 -2.15
CA ALA A 21 -5.85 19.83 -2.21
C ALA A 21 -6.34 18.80 -3.23
N THR A 22 -7.17 17.86 -2.76
CA THR A 22 -7.83 16.83 -3.56
C THR A 22 -9.33 17.02 -3.47
N GLU A 23 -10.04 16.92 -4.60
CA GLU A 23 -11.50 16.87 -4.63
C GLU A 23 -12.04 15.46 -4.31
N VAL A 24 -11.14 14.47 -4.27
CA VAL A 24 -11.47 13.07 -3.94
C VAL A 24 -11.23 12.84 -2.45
N PRO A 25 -12.18 12.23 -1.72
CA PRO A 25 -11.97 11.84 -0.32
C PRO A 25 -10.80 10.85 -0.19
N ILE A 26 -9.91 11.11 0.77
CA ILE A 26 -8.80 10.22 1.10
C ILE A 26 -8.94 9.77 2.55
N GLU A 27 -8.75 8.47 2.79
CA GLU A 27 -8.70 7.88 4.12
C GLU A 27 -7.33 7.22 4.35
N THR A 28 -6.73 7.46 5.51
CA THR A 28 -5.47 6.84 5.95
C THR A 28 -5.76 5.72 6.94
N ARG A 29 -5.14 4.55 6.76
CA ARG A 29 -5.31 3.40 7.65
C ARG A 29 -4.00 2.67 7.91
N PHE A 30 -3.79 2.29 9.17
CA PHE A 30 -2.73 1.35 9.56
C PHE A 30 -3.31 -0.04 9.74
N ILE A 31 -2.82 -0.98 8.93
CA ILE A 31 -3.27 -2.37 8.97
C ILE A 31 -2.14 -3.22 9.53
N ARG A 32 -2.44 -3.95 10.61
CA ARG A 32 -1.47 -4.85 11.25
C ARG A 32 -1.70 -6.28 10.79
N GLY A 33 -0.66 -6.91 10.27
CA GLY A 33 -0.70 -8.32 9.90
C GLY A 33 0.46 -8.70 8.99
N ALA A 34 0.46 -9.95 8.51
CA ALA A 34 1.32 -10.33 7.41
C ALA A 34 0.87 -9.53 6.17
N THR A 35 1.77 -8.71 5.62
CA THR A 35 1.46 -7.68 4.60
C THR A 35 0.62 -8.22 3.45
N GLY A 36 0.88 -9.47 3.03
CA GLY A 36 0.15 -10.12 1.95
C GLY A 36 -1.32 -10.39 2.22
N LEU A 37 -1.57 -11.14 3.28
CA LEU A 37 -2.94 -11.52 3.65
C LEU A 37 -3.74 -10.29 4.08
N ALA A 38 -3.13 -9.41 4.89
CA ALA A 38 -3.78 -8.22 5.41
C ALA A 38 -4.23 -7.26 4.30
N ALA A 39 -3.40 -7.08 3.26
CA ALA A 39 -3.75 -6.25 2.11
C ALA A 39 -4.85 -6.90 1.25
N SER A 40 -4.78 -8.21 0.99
CA SER A 40 -5.82 -8.94 0.27
C SER A 40 -7.17 -8.87 0.98
N ASP A 41 -7.19 -9.12 2.28
CA ASP A 41 -8.40 -9.05 3.10
C ASP A 41 -8.97 -7.64 3.13
N PHE A 42 -8.10 -6.63 3.22
CA PHE A 42 -8.53 -5.24 3.19
C PHE A 42 -9.15 -4.84 1.85
N VAL A 43 -8.45 -5.09 0.74
CA VAL A 43 -8.94 -4.81 -0.63
C VAL A 43 -10.32 -5.45 -0.84
N ARG A 44 -10.51 -6.68 -0.36
CA ARG A 44 -11.80 -7.37 -0.41
C ARG A 44 -12.85 -6.69 0.46
N SER A 45 -12.49 -6.27 1.68
CA SER A 45 -13.43 -5.65 2.63
C SER A 45 -13.95 -4.29 2.19
N VAL A 46 -13.15 -3.54 1.42
CA VAL A 46 -13.55 -2.24 0.86
C VAL A 46 -14.02 -2.33 -0.58
N GLU A 47 -14.07 -3.54 -1.13
CA GLU A 47 -14.48 -3.81 -2.52
C GLU A 47 -13.67 -2.97 -3.54
N ALA A 48 -12.37 -2.83 -3.32
CA ALA A 48 -11.54 -1.95 -4.14
C ALA A 48 -11.40 -2.47 -5.58
N ASP A 49 -11.57 -1.58 -6.56
CA ASP A 49 -11.39 -1.89 -7.99
C ASP A 49 -9.92 -1.87 -8.44
N LEU A 50 -9.07 -1.12 -7.73
CA LEU A 50 -7.67 -0.89 -8.08
C LEU A 50 -6.78 -0.80 -6.83
N LEU A 51 -5.69 -1.55 -6.83
CA LEU A 51 -4.59 -1.43 -5.88
C LEU A 51 -3.37 -0.83 -6.56
N VAL A 52 -2.82 0.25 -5.99
CA VAL A 52 -1.59 0.90 -6.48
C VAL A 52 -0.44 0.63 -5.52
N VAL A 53 0.69 0.12 -6.04
CA VAL A 53 1.87 -0.22 -5.23
C VAL A 53 3.13 0.44 -5.81
N PRO A 54 3.86 1.25 -5.03
CA PRO A 54 5.12 1.83 -5.47
C PRO A 54 6.27 0.81 -5.40
N LEU A 55 7.13 0.81 -6.42
CA LEU A 55 8.40 0.12 -6.43
C LEU A 55 9.52 1.03 -5.92
N PRO A 56 10.50 0.50 -5.16
CA PRO A 56 11.65 1.28 -4.75
C PRO A 56 12.46 1.73 -5.98
N LYS A 57 12.71 3.05 -6.09
CA LYS A 57 13.46 3.68 -7.20
C LYS A 57 14.89 3.13 -7.39
N ASN A 58 15.46 2.51 -6.35
CA ASN A 58 16.85 2.08 -6.31
C ASN A 58 17.09 0.63 -6.77
N ARG A 59 16.24 0.10 -7.64
CA ARG A 59 16.48 -1.21 -8.25
C ARG A 59 16.37 -1.12 -9.76
N GLU A 60 17.47 -0.72 -10.37
CA GLU A 60 17.64 -0.49 -11.82
C GLU A 60 17.39 -1.73 -12.70
N THR A 61 17.14 -2.91 -12.11
CA THR A 61 17.12 -4.21 -12.81
C THR A 61 15.95 -5.12 -12.42
N VAL A 62 14.81 -4.55 -12.03
CA VAL A 62 13.70 -5.37 -11.54
C VAL A 62 12.68 -5.67 -12.65
N GLN A 63 12.98 -6.73 -13.41
CA GLN A 63 11.97 -7.41 -14.23
C GLN A 63 10.92 -8.15 -13.37
N GLN A 64 11.18 -8.38 -12.07
CA GLN A 64 10.34 -9.18 -11.17
C GLN A 64 10.03 -8.48 -9.85
N LEU A 65 8.76 -8.39 -9.43
CA LEU A 65 8.38 -7.76 -8.16
C LEU A 65 9.27 -8.20 -6.97
N PRO A 66 9.73 -7.28 -6.10
CA PRO A 66 10.43 -7.61 -4.86
C PRO A 66 9.69 -8.69 -4.09
N SER A 67 10.41 -9.63 -3.46
CA SER A 67 9.81 -10.78 -2.76
C SER A 67 8.77 -10.39 -1.70
N ASN A 68 8.92 -9.22 -1.10
CA ASN A 68 7.98 -8.66 -0.12
C ASN A 68 6.66 -8.15 -0.71
N ILE A 69 6.55 -8.02 -2.04
CA ILE A 69 5.33 -7.63 -2.77
C ILE A 69 5.02 -8.56 -3.96
N ALA A 70 5.83 -9.59 -4.23
CA ALA A 70 5.61 -10.53 -5.32
C ALA A 70 4.28 -11.30 -5.15
N TRP A 71 3.85 -11.52 -3.92
CA TRP A 71 2.56 -12.13 -3.61
C TRP A 71 1.37 -11.34 -4.17
N VAL A 72 1.49 -10.02 -4.37
CA VAL A 72 0.38 -9.13 -4.75
C VAL A 72 -0.21 -9.55 -6.10
N SER A 73 0.62 -9.99 -7.05
CA SER A 73 0.12 -10.41 -8.38
C SER A 73 -0.74 -11.67 -8.33
N ASP A 74 -0.55 -12.51 -7.32
CA ASP A 74 -1.11 -13.86 -7.30
C ASP A 74 -2.38 -13.95 -6.46
N VAL A 75 -2.58 -13.06 -5.48
CA VAL A 75 -3.69 -13.16 -4.52
C VAL A 75 -4.59 -11.93 -4.45
N ILE A 76 -4.23 -10.80 -5.07
CA ILE A 76 -5.07 -9.59 -4.98
C ILE A 76 -6.32 -9.72 -5.86
N PRO A 77 -7.52 -9.53 -5.29
CA PRO A 77 -8.78 -9.72 -6.00
C PRO A 77 -9.23 -8.47 -6.78
N CYS A 78 -8.31 -7.66 -7.29
CA CYS A 78 -8.62 -6.46 -8.07
C CYS A 78 -7.49 -6.09 -9.04
N ASN A 79 -7.68 -5.04 -9.83
CA ASN A 79 -6.64 -4.58 -10.75
C ASN A 79 -5.42 -4.09 -9.97
N LEU A 80 -4.22 -4.39 -10.46
CA LEU A 80 -2.96 -4.00 -9.83
C LEU A 80 -2.19 -3.02 -10.71
N TRP A 81 -1.89 -1.83 -10.20
CA TRP A 81 -1.00 -0.87 -10.83
C TRP A 81 0.29 -0.72 -10.03
N VAL A 82 1.41 -1.10 -10.65
CA VAL A 82 2.74 -0.97 -10.05
C VAL A 82 3.43 0.28 -10.59
N VAL A 83 3.73 1.24 -9.71
CA VAL A 83 4.34 2.54 -10.06
C VAL A 83 5.85 2.48 -9.80
N ARG A 84 6.68 2.95 -10.74
CA ARG A 84 8.15 3.02 -10.61
C ARG A 84 8.63 4.45 -10.45
#